data_AF-A0A838D486-F1
#
_entry.id   AF-A0A838D486-F1
#
_cell.length_a   1.000
_cell.length_b   1.000
_cell.length_c   1.000
_cell.angle_alpha   90.00
_cell.angle_beta   90.00
_cell.angle_gamma   90.00
#
_symmetry.space_group_name_H-M   'P 1'
#
loop_
_entity.id
_entity.type
_entity.pdbx_description
1 polymer ?
#
loop_
_entity_poly.entity_id
_entity_poly.type
_entity_poly.pdbx_seq_one_letter_code
_entity_poly.pdbx_strand_id
1 'polypeptide(L)'
;LGAGAALRGRLAARGGMNFGAAASEAFVFEHLEIAQAHLIEQHAQRIGDGATADLAREIRCQDEEMAATVGRNWTNVLSLALATKGLPTLRPPEEAS
;
A
#
# COMPACT_ATOMS: atom_id res chain seq x y z
N LEU A 1 7.88 -5.81 8.41
CA LEU A 1 8.55 -4.82 7.51
C LEU A 1 7.67 -4.62 6.27
N GLY A 2 6.55 -3.92 6.38
CA GLY A 2 5.88 -3.31 5.21
C GLY A 2 6.63 -2.05 4.75
N ALA A 3 7.93 -2.17 4.49
CA ALA A 3 8.87 -1.05 4.40
C ALA A 3 9.01 -0.47 2.98
N GLY A 4 8.62 -1.23 1.95
CA GLY A 4 8.80 -0.85 0.55
C GLY A 4 7.82 0.21 0.06
N ALA A 5 6.53 0.06 0.37
CA ALA A 5 5.47 0.94 -0.14
C ALA A 5 5.50 2.34 0.46
N ALA A 6 5.74 2.47 1.78
CA ALA A 6 5.86 3.78 2.44
C ALA A 6 7.08 4.58 1.94
N LEU A 7 8.19 3.89 1.62
CA LEU A 7 9.39 4.51 1.05
C LEU A 7 9.15 4.97 -0.40
N ARG A 8 8.43 4.17 -1.21
CA ARG A 8 8.10 4.50 -2.61
C ARG A 8 7.05 5.61 -2.73
N GLY A 9 6.02 5.62 -1.88
CA GLY A 9 5.05 6.71 -1.81
C GLY A 9 5.70 8.06 -1.49
N ARG A 10 6.74 8.06 -0.64
CA ARG A 10 7.54 9.25 -0.32
C ARG A 10 8.46 9.70 -1.47
N LEU A 11 8.89 8.80 -2.34
CA LEU A 11 9.70 9.14 -3.53
C LEU A 11 8.84 9.78 -4.64
N ALA A 12 7.61 9.29 -4.86
CA ALA A 12 6.67 9.89 -5.83
C ALA A 12 6.28 11.34 -5.49
N ALA A 13 6.31 11.71 -4.19
CA ALA A 13 6.07 13.07 -3.73
C ALA A 13 7.11 14.10 -4.23
N ARG A 14 8.29 13.66 -4.73
CA ARG A 14 9.40 14.53 -5.12
C ARG A 14 9.47 14.83 -6.63
N GLY A 15 8.58 14.25 -7.45
CA GLY A 15 8.68 14.27 -8.93
C GLY A 15 7.54 14.90 -9.74
N GLY A 16 6.52 15.50 -9.11
CA GLY A 16 5.31 15.96 -9.79
C GLY A 16 4.21 14.90 -9.73
N MET A 17 3.23 15.11 -8.86
CA MET A 17 2.39 14.04 -8.28
C MET A 17 1.40 13.41 -9.26
N ASN A 18 1.58 12.12 -9.52
CA ASN A 18 0.50 11.22 -9.96
C ASN A 18 0.07 10.34 -8.78
N PHE A 19 -0.74 10.92 -7.88
CA PHE A 19 -1.27 10.23 -6.69
C PHE A 19 -2.02 8.93 -7.02
N GLY A 20 -2.73 8.90 -8.15
CA GLY A 20 -3.45 7.71 -8.62
C GLY A 20 -2.51 6.57 -8.99
N ALA A 21 -1.42 6.88 -9.71
CA ALA A 21 -0.40 5.88 -10.05
C ALA A 21 0.29 5.35 -8.79
N ALA A 22 0.73 6.24 -7.89
CA ALA A 22 1.42 5.84 -6.67
C ALA A 22 0.56 4.94 -5.77
N ALA A 23 -0.72 5.25 -5.59
CA ALA A 23 -1.63 4.43 -4.79
C ALA A 23 -1.93 3.08 -5.45
N SER A 24 -2.12 3.06 -6.77
CA SER A 24 -2.32 1.81 -7.54
C SER A 24 -1.11 0.90 -7.46
N GLU A 25 0.09 1.45 -7.65
CA GLU A 25 1.35 0.72 -7.53
C GLU A 25 1.52 0.16 -6.12
N ALA A 26 1.30 0.97 -5.08
CA ALA A 26 1.35 0.51 -3.69
C ALA A 26 0.40 -0.68 -3.48
N PHE A 27 -0.86 -0.56 -3.87
CA PHE A 27 -1.85 -1.63 -3.72
C PHE A 27 -1.43 -2.95 -4.40
N VAL A 28 -0.89 -2.87 -5.63
CA VAL A 28 -0.40 -4.06 -6.35
C VAL A 28 0.80 -4.68 -5.64
N PHE A 29 1.72 -3.87 -5.14
CA PHE A 29 2.88 -4.37 -4.40
C PHE A 29 2.48 -5.06 -3.09
N GLU A 30 1.55 -4.50 -2.32
CA GLU A 30 1.07 -5.17 -1.10
C GLU A 30 0.52 -6.58 -1.42
N HIS A 31 -0.24 -6.73 -2.50
CA HIS A 31 -0.76 -8.05 -2.90
C HIS A 31 0.33 -9.02 -3.35
N LEU A 32 1.38 -8.50 -3.99
CA LEU A 32 2.55 -9.30 -4.33
C LEU A 32 3.29 -9.78 -3.07
N GLU A 33 3.49 -8.90 -2.10
CA GLU A 33 4.16 -9.21 -0.82
C GLU A 33 3.32 -10.21 0.00
N ILE A 34 2.00 -10.06 0.06
CA ILE A 34 1.06 -11.04 0.65
C ILE A 34 1.23 -12.42 0.00
N ALA A 35 1.25 -12.50 -1.33
CA ALA A 35 1.38 -13.77 -2.05
C ALA A 35 2.74 -14.43 -1.78
N GLN A 36 3.83 -13.64 -1.75
CA GLN A 36 5.17 -14.12 -1.44
C GLN A 36 5.26 -14.63 0.00
N ALA A 37 4.75 -13.86 0.97
CA ALA A 37 4.71 -14.25 2.37
C ALA A 37 3.92 -15.55 2.57
N HIS A 38 2.81 -15.74 1.85
CA HIS A 38 2.05 -16.99 1.90
C HIS A 38 2.87 -18.21 1.42
N LEU A 39 3.60 -18.07 0.30
CA LEU A 39 4.46 -19.13 -0.22
C LEU A 39 5.60 -19.46 0.75
N ILE A 40 6.20 -18.44 1.36
CA ILE A 40 7.27 -18.60 2.36
C ILE A 40 6.74 -19.29 3.62
N GLU A 41 5.58 -18.87 4.14
CA GLU A 41 4.93 -19.48 5.32
C GLU A 41 4.71 -20.98 5.08
N GLN A 42 4.12 -21.35 3.93
CA GLN A 42 3.90 -22.76 3.59
C GLN A 42 5.20 -23.54 3.41
N HIS A 43 6.22 -22.94 2.78
CA HIS A 43 7.52 -23.59 2.60
C HIS A 43 8.21 -23.85 3.94
N ALA A 44 8.27 -22.84 4.80
CA ALA A 44 8.87 -22.89 6.13
C ALA A 44 8.18 -23.95 7.02
N GLN A 45 6.83 -24.01 6.99
CA GLN A 45 6.06 -25.04 7.68
C GLN A 45 6.42 -26.46 7.22
N ARG A 46 6.62 -26.68 5.92
CA ARG A 46 6.97 -28.01 5.37
C ARG A 46 8.36 -28.48 5.77
N ILE A 47 9.30 -27.56 5.99
CA ILE A 47 10.67 -27.88 6.39
C ILE A 47 10.90 -27.79 7.91
N GLY A 48 9.87 -27.46 8.69
CA GLY A 48 9.95 -27.35 10.15
C GLY A 48 10.62 -26.06 10.65
N ASP A 49 10.75 -25.03 9.81
CA ASP A 49 11.29 -23.72 10.22
C ASP A 49 10.18 -22.83 10.79
N GLY A 50 9.93 -22.98 12.09
CA GLY A 50 8.89 -22.22 12.80
C GLY A 50 9.15 -20.71 12.83
N ALA A 51 10.41 -20.30 12.99
CA ALA A 51 10.77 -18.89 13.09
C ALA A 51 10.48 -18.14 11.79
N THR A 52 10.81 -18.74 10.64
CA THR A 52 10.49 -18.16 9.33
C THR A 52 8.98 -18.17 9.07
N ALA A 53 8.26 -19.23 9.46
CA ALA A 53 6.81 -19.29 9.29
C ALA A 53 6.08 -18.18 10.08
N ASP A 54 6.49 -17.92 11.31
CA ASP A 54 5.90 -16.87 12.15
C ASP A 54 6.21 -15.47 11.62
N LEU A 55 7.44 -15.23 11.16
CA LEU A 55 7.81 -13.96 10.53
C LEU A 55 7.03 -13.71 9.24
N ALA A 56 6.88 -14.74 8.39
CA ALA A 56 6.10 -14.64 7.17
C ALA A 56 4.62 -14.33 7.46
N ARG A 57 4.06 -14.91 8.52
CA ARG A 57 2.69 -14.61 8.97
C ARG A 57 2.55 -13.17 9.44
N GLU A 58 3.52 -12.65 10.19
CA GLU A 58 3.51 -11.26 10.66
C GLU A 58 3.56 -10.28 9.49
N ILE A 59 4.46 -10.51 8.53
CA ILE A 59 4.58 -9.70 7.31
C ILE A 59 3.25 -9.70 6.55
N ARG A 60 2.66 -10.88 6.30
CA ARG A 60 1.38 -11.00 5.61
C ARG A 60 0.27 -10.19 6.29
N CYS A 61 0.18 -10.22 7.62
CA CYS A 61 -0.81 -9.46 8.38
C CYS A 61 -0.64 -7.94 8.19
N GLN A 62 0.60 -7.46 8.22
CA GLN A 62 0.93 -6.04 8.02
C GLN A 62 0.55 -5.57 6.60
N ASP A 63 0.88 -6.37 5.59
CA ASP A 63 0.62 -6.04 4.19
C ASP A 63 -0.88 -6.14 3.86
N GLU A 64 -1.61 -7.09 4.46
CA GLU A 64 -3.08 -7.17 4.39
C GLU A 64 -3.74 -5.90 4.96
N GLU A 65 -3.26 -5.39 6.09
CA GLU A 65 -3.75 -4.15 6.69
C GLU A 65 -3.46 -2.94 5.79
N MET A 66 -2.27 -2.87 5.18
CA MET A 66 -1.89 -1.80 4.27
C MET A 66 -2.72 -1.84 2.98
N ALA A 67 -2.86 -3.02 2.36
CA ALA A 67 -3.71 -3.23 1.19
C ALA A 67 -5.16 -2.80 1.46
N ALA A 68 -5.70 -3.17 2.61
CA ALA A 68 -7.04 -2.78 3.02
C ALA A 68 -7.15 -1.26 3.24
N THR A 69 -6.11 -0.62 3.80
CA THR A 69 -6.04 0.83 4.00
C THR A 69 -6.06 1.58 2.67
N VAL A 70 -5.25 1.18 1.69
CA VAL A 70 -5.29 1.77 0.35
C VAL A 70 -6.65 1.51 -0.31
N GLY A 71 -7.17 0.28 -0.20
CA GLY A 71 -8.46 -0.14 -0.74
C GLY A 71 -9.65 0.70 -0.26
N ARG A 72 -9.64 1.15 1.00
CA ARG A 72 -10.70 2.02 1.56
C ARG A 72 -10.57 3.49 1.16
N ASN A 73 -9.45 3.90 0.56
CA ASN A 73 -9.14 5.32 0.33
C ASN A 73 -9.18 5.75 -1.14
N TRP A 74 -9.70 4.93 -2.07
CA TRP A 74 -9.72 5.27 -3.50
C TRP A 74 -10.40 6.59 -3.83
N THR A 75 -11.50 6.93 -3.16
CA THR A 75 -12.16 8.24 -3.35
C THR A 75 -11.27 9.41 -2.95
N ASN A 76 -10.48 9.26 -1.89
CA ASN A 76 -9.53 10.28 -1.42
C ASN A 76 -8.36 10.40 -2.41
N VAL A 77 -7.81 9.27 -2.87
CA VAL A 77 -6.75 9.22 -3.88
C VAL A 77 -7.20 9.91 -5.17
N LEU A 78 -8.41 9.62 -5.66
CA LEU A 78 -8.96 10.28 -6.84
C LEU A 78 -9.11 11.79 -6.62
N SER A 79 -9.61 12.21 -5.46
CA SER A 79 -9.75 13.62 -5.11
C SER A 79 -8.40 14.34 -5.14
N LEU A 80 -7.35 13.74 -4.55
CA LEU A 80 -5.99 14.30 -4.60
C LEU A 80 -5.44 14.36 -6.03
N ALA A 81 -5.66 13.32 -6.85
CA ALA A 81 -5.20 13.28 -8.23
C ALA A 81 -5.91 14.30 -9.14
N LEU A 82 -7.17 14.65 -8.84
CA LEU A 82 -7.93 15.69 -9.53
C LEU A 82 -7.49 17.09 -9.07
N ALA A 83 -7.26 17.27 -7.76
CA ALA A 83 -6.79 18.53 -7.18
C ALA A 83 -5.45 18.98 -7.78
N THR A 84 -4.50 18.06 -8.03
CA THR A 84 -3.21 18.42 -8.66
C THR A 84 -3.34 18.90 -10.10
N LYS A 85 -4.48 18.62 -10.75
CA LYS A 85 -4.81 19.07 -12.10
C LYS A 85 -5.77 20.26 -12.12
N GLY A 86 -6.13 20.81 -10.95
CA GLY A 86 -7.10 21.89 -10.82
C GLY A 86 -8.53 21.48 -11.19
N LEU A 87 -8.86 20.18 -11.10
CA LEU A 87 -10.18 19.65 -11.43
C LEU A 87 -11.07 19.53 -10.18
N PRO A 88 -12.41 19.58 -10.32
CA PRO A 88 -13.34 19.42 -9.20
C PRO A 88 -13.17 18.09 -8.44
N THR A 89 -13.29 18.12 -7.12
CA THR A 89 -13.12 16.96 -6.22
C THR A 89 -14.43 16.58 -5.53
N LEU A 90 -14.59 15.30 -5.16
CA LEU A 90 -15.80 14.79 -4.48
C LEU A 90 -15.84 15.09 -2.97
N ARG A 91 -14.77 15.66 -2.40
CA ARG A 91 -14.72 16.20 -1.04
C ARG A 91 -14.29 17.69 -1.11
N PRO A 92 -14.96 18.61 -0.39
CA PRO A 92 -14.60 20.02 -0.41
C PRO A 92 -13.23 20.27 0.27
N PRO A 93 -12.53 21.35 -0.10
CA PRO A 93 -11.42 21.85 0.69
C PRO A 93 -11.99 22.55 1.94
N GLU A 94 -11.79 21.97 3.12
CA GLU A 94 -11.61 22.76 4.34
C GLU A 94 -10.10 22.66 4.66
N GLU A 95 -9.32 23.72 4.74
CA GLU A 95 -9.62 25.02 5.36
C GLU A 95 -9.17 26.21 4.50
N ALA A 96 -10.13 27.10 4.22
CA ALA A 96 -9.88 28.54 4.24
C ALA A 96 -10.38 29.05 5.60
N SER A 97 -9.56 28.88 6.65
CA SER A 97 -9.52 29.69 7.90
C SER A 97 -8.38 29.19 8.78
#